data_AF-A0A1F3E5K7-F1
#
_entry.id   AF-A0A1F3E5K7-F1
#
_cell.length_a   1.000
_cell.length_b   1.000
_cell.length_c   1.000
_cell.angle_alpha   90.00
_cell.angle_beta   90.00
_cell.angle_gamma   90.00
#
_symmetry.space_group_name_H-M   'P 1'
#
loop_
_entity.id
_entity.type
_entity.pdbx_description
1 polymer ?
#
loop_
_entity_poly.entity_id
_entity_poly.type
_entity_poly.pdbx_seq_one_letter_code
_entity_poly.pdbx_strand_id
1 'polypeptide(L)'
;MSKVKKTSKRKKREEIVNSSSHGVGLLIAFACVTLLIIRAANHGTVWHIVTFSIFGAGLINLYTASTLFHSVTNIKTKYHLNRFDHSSIYILIAATYTPFALVGIKGAFGWVIFGIVWSMAIAGVVFKIWFYSPKYRSISAWLYVIMGWTGIIAIVPIVRHYPATSLWFLLAGCLSYMSGVIFYLVEKIPYGHGIFHLFILGGSICHFFSLLFMI
;
A
#
# COMPACT_ATOMS: atom_id res chain seq x y z
N MET A 1 6.70 38.96 5.94
CA MET A 1 6.77 38.00 7.08
C MET A 1 5.48 37.22 7.37
N SER A 2 4.27 37.76 7.12
CA SER A 2 3.00 37.08 7.46
C SER A 2 2.67 35.84 6.61
N LYS A 3 2.95 35.88 5.30
CA LYS A 3 2.69 34.77 4.35
C LYS A 3 3.59 33.55 4.65
N VAL A 4 4.87 33.76 4.93
CA VAL A 4 5.84 32.70 5.28
C VAL A 4 5.47 32.00 6.59
N LYS A 5 5.06 32.75 7.63
CA LYS A 5 4.56 32.17 8.89
C LYS A 5 3.28 31.35 8.70
N LYS A 6 2.33 31.82 7.87
CA LYS A 6 1.11 31.07 7.52
C LYS A 6 1.44 29.76 6.80
N THR A 7 2.41 29.76 5.87
CA THR A 7 2.85 28.55 5.15
C THR A 7 3.53 27.54 6.09
N SER A 8 4.40 27.99 7.00
CA SER A 8 5.05 27.14 8.01
C SER A 8 4.04 26.47 8.95
N LYS A 9 3.06 27.23 9.47
CA LYS A 9 2.01 26.69 10.35
C LYS A 9 1.14 25.65 9.63
N ARG A 10 0.85 25.86 8.34
CA ARG A 10 0.10 24.89 7.53
C ARG A 10 0.88 23.60 7.32
N LYS A 11 2.17 23.67 6.95
CA LYS A 11 3.02 22.48 6.80
C LYS A 11 3.05 21.62 8.06
N LYS A 12 3.18 22.24 9.24
CA LYS A 12 3.13 21.51 10.52
C LYS A 12 1.79 20.80 10.73
N ARG A 13 0.67 21.42 10.37
CA ARG A 13 -0.66 20.79 10.45
C ARG A 13 -0.81 19.65 9.46
N GLU A 14 -0.30 19.80 8.24
CA GLU A 14 -0.32 18.73 7.23
C GLU A 14 0.46 17.50 7.72
N GLU A 15 1.65 17.68 8.32
CA GLU A 15 2.42 16.56 8.91
C GLU A 15 1.67 15.86 10.07
N ILE A 16 0.94 16.61 10.90
CA ILE A 16 0.10 16.02 11.96
C ILE A 16 -1.04 15.19 11.34
N VAL A 17 -1.71 15.71 10.31
CA VAL A 17 -2.76 14.96 9.61
C VAL A 17 -2.19 13.69 8.96
N ASN A 18 -1.01 13.80 8.33
CA ASN A 18 -0.36 12.68 7.66
C ASN A 18 0.06 11.58 8.65
N SER A 19 0.68 11.95 9.76
CA SER A 19 1.11 11.01 10.81
C SER A 19 -0.09 10.37 11.52
N SER A 20 -1.11 11.16 11.89
CA SER A 20 -2.31 10.64 12.55
C SER A 20 -3.14 9.72 11.64
N SER A 21 -3.33 10.07 10.37
CA SER A 21 -4.10 9.24 9.43
C SER A 21 -3.50 7.84 9.26
N HIS A 22 -2.18 7.76 9.05
CA HIS A 22 -1.50 6.47 8.96
C HIS A 22 -1.29 5.80 10.33
N GLY A 23 -1.22 6.57 11.42
CA GLY A 23 -1.20 6.02 12.78
C GLY A 23 -2.52 5.30 13.12
N VAL A 24 -3.66 5.86 12.73
CA VAL A 24 -4.96 5.19 12.80
C VAL A 24 -4.99 3.99 11.84
N GLY A 25 -4.46 4.15 10.63
CA GLY A 25 -4.31 3.07 9.65
C GLY A 25 -3.52 1.87 10.20
N LEU A 26 -2.48 2.10 11.00
CA LEU A 26 -1.69 1.05 11.65
C LEU A 26 -2.55 0.23 12.64
N LEU A 27 -3.35 0.90 13.47
CA LEU A 27 -4.24 0.23 14.42
C LEU A 27 -5.31 -0.59 13.68
N ILE A 28 -5.88 -0.02 12.61
CA ILE A 28 -6.83 -0.72 11.73
C ILE A 28 -6.15 -1.93 11.08
N ALA A 29 -4.90 -1.79 10.62
CA ALA A 29 -4.14 -2.89 10.01
C ALA A 29 -3.96 -4.05 11.00
N PHE A 30 -3.59 -3.80 12.26
CA PHE A 30 -3.50 -4.86 13.26
C PHE A 30 -4.84 -5.59 13.46
N ALA A 31 -5.95 -4.86 13.54
CA ALA A 31 -7.28 -5.46 13.66
C ALA A 31 -7.64 -6.30 12.43
N CYS A 32 -7.48 -5.73 11.22
CA CYS A 32 -7.74 -6.42 9.95
C CYS A 32 -6.89 -7.68 9.78
N VAL A 33 -5.60 -7.61 10.09
CA VAL A 33 -4.68 -8.76 9.97
C VAL A 33 -5.05 -9.86 10.96
N THR A 34 -5.36 -9.49 12.19
CA THR A 34 -5.82 -10.45 13.20
C THR A 34 -7.10 -11.16 12.74
N LEU A 35 -8.09 -10.41 12.26
CA LEU A 35 -9.34 -10.97 11.75
C LEU A 35 -9.13 -11.88 10.52
N LEU A 36 -8.28 -11.47 9.57
CA LEU A 36 -7.94 -12.28 8.40
C LEU A 36 -7.28 -13.59 8.79
N ILE A 37 -6.31 -13.56 9.71
CA ILE A 37 -5.58 -14.75 10.15
C ILE A 37 -6.52 -15.70 10.90
N ILE A 38 -7.39 -15.19 11.79
CA ILE A 38 -8.40 -16.01 12.48
C ILE A 38 -9.34 -16.66 11.46
N ARG A 39 -9.86 -15.90 10.50
CA ARG A 39 -10.75 -16.43 9.46
C ARG A 39 -10.05 -17.51 8.61
N ALA A 40 -8.79 -17.28 8.24
CA ALA A 40 -7.96 -18.22 7.50
C ALA A 40 -7.64 -19.48 8.31
N ALA A 41 -7.42 -19.38 9.62
CA ALA A 41 -7.20 -20.52 10.49
C ALA A 41 -8.46 -21.38 10.66
N ASN A 42 -9.63 -20.75 10.75
CA ASN A 42 -10.89 -21.46 10.98
C ASN A 42 -11.47 -22.10 9.71
N HIS A 43 -11.25 -21.49 8.53
CA HIS A 43 -11.97 -21.87 7.30
C HIS A 43 -11.08 -21.96 6.06
N GLY A 44 -9.83 -21.50 6.15
CA GLY A 44 -8.90 -21.48 5.04
C GLY A 44 -7.95 -22.68 5.03
N THR A 45 -6.78 -22.46 4.46
CA THR A 45 -5.68 -23.43 4.40
C THR A 45 -4.39 -22.75 4.89
N VAL A 46 -3.32 -23.52 5.06
CA VAL A 46 -1.99 -22.97 5.38
C VAL A 46 -1.57 -21.89 4.39
N TRP A 47 -1.91 -22.04 3.10
CA TRP A 47 -1.66 -21.01 2.09
C TRP A 47 -2.39 -19.69 2.37
N HIS A 48 -3.64 -19.75 2.85
CA HIS A 48 -4.37 -18.55 3.25
C HIS A 48 -3.68 -17.86 4.44
N ILE A 49 -3.31 -18.63 5.47
CA ILE A 49 -2.63 -18.10 6.66
C ILE A 49 -1.32 -17.39 6.27
N VAL A 50 -0.46 -18.07 5.50
CA VAL A 50 0.84 -17.53 5.09
C VAL A 50 0.68 -16.29 4.22
N THR A 51 -0.15 -16.36 3.18
CA THR A 51 -0.28 -15.25 2.22
C THR A 51 -1.01 -14.04 2.83
N PHE A 52 -1.98 -14.26 3.71
CA PHE A 52 -2.65 -13.17 4.44
C PHE A 52 -1.72 -12.54 5.47
N SER A 53 -0.84 -13.33 6.09
CA SER A 53 0.21 -12.81 6.98
C SER A 53 1.20 -11.93 6.22
N ILE A 54 1.56 -12.31 4.99
CA ILE A 54 2.42 -11.49 4.12
C ILE A 54 1.74 -10.17 3.78
N PHE A 55 0.47 -10.20 3.33
CA PHE A 55 -0.33 -8.98 3.11
C PHE A 55 -0.37 -8.10 4.36
N GLY A 56 -0.65 -8.71 5.51
CA GLY A 56 -0.73 -8.02 6.79
C GLY A 56 0.57 -7.37 7.25
N ALA A 57 1.68 -8.08 7.11
CA ALA A 57 3.01 -7.54 7.37
C ALA A 57 3.31 -6.35 6.44
N GLY A 58 2.89 -6.41 5.18
CA GLY A 58 2.97 -5.29 4.24
C GLY A 58 2.22 -4.05 4.73
N LEU A 59 0.98 -4.22 5.21
CA LEU A 59 0.18 -3.11 5.77
C LEU A 59 0.83 -2.49 7.00
N ILE A 60 1.20 -3.34 7.97
CA ILE A 60 1.84 -2.89 9.22
C ILE A 60 3.14 -2.15 8.90
N ASN A 61 3.95 -2.68 7.97
CA ASN A 61 5.19 -2.04 7.53
C ASN A 61 4.94 -0.68 6.89
N LEU A 62 3.99 -0.55 5.96
CA LEU A 62 3.65 0.73 5.33
C LEU A 62 3.21 1.77 6.36
N TYR A 63 2.20 1.44 7.16
CA TYR A 63 1.63 2.41 8.09
C TYR A 63 2.63 2.81 9.16
N THR A 64 3.43 1.87 9.67
CA THR A 64 4.52 2.18 10.61
C THR A 64 5.56 3.11 9.98
N ALA A 65 6.05 2.77 8.79
CA ALA A 65 7.07 3.56 8.09
C ALA A 65 6.60 5.00 7.87
N SER A 66 5.35 5.15 7.44
CA SER A 66 4.75 6.44 7.14
C SER A 66 4.44 7.28 8.37
N THR A 67 3.89 6.67 9.43
CA THR A 67 3.67 7.35 10.71
C THR A 67 5.00 7.85 11.27
N LEU A 68 6.05 7.03 11.26
CA LEU A 68 7.37 7.45 11.72
C LEU A 68 7.92 8.61 10.88
N PHE A 69 7.86 8.51 9.55
CA PHE A 69 8.34 9.55 8.64
C PHE A 69 7.70 10.92 8.88
N HIS A 70 6.38 10.96 9.07
CA HIS A 70 5.63 12.19 9.29
C HIS A 70 5.72 12.72 10.73
N SER A 71 6.05 11.85 11.70
CA SER A 71 6.17 12.24 13.11
C SER A 71 7.51 12.90 13.46
N VAL A 72 8.57 12.64 12.68
CA VAL A 72 9.91 13.18 12.97
C VAL A 72 10.14 14.58 12.38
N THR A 73 10.90 15.40 13.12
CA THR A 73 11.32 16.75 12.69
C THR A 73 12.82 16.83 12.38
N ASN A 74 13.63 15.91 12.91
CA ASN A 74 15.06 15.86 12.65
C ASN A 74 15.34 15.57 11.17
N ILE A 75 16.09 16.44 10.50
CA ILE A 75 16.32 16.39 9.05
C ILE A 75 17.04 15.10 8.62
N LYS A 76 18.07 14.66 9.36
CA LYS A 76 18.83 13.44 9.03
C LYS A 76 17.94 12.21 9.17
N THR A 77 17.23 12.08 10.29
CA THR A 77 16.30 10.95 10.52
C THR A 77 15.17 10.95 9.50
N LYS A 78 14.60 12.13 9.19
CA LYS A 78 13.52 12.28 8.21
C LYS A 78 13.95 11.86 6.80
N TYR A 79 15.21 12.08 6.44
CA TYR A 79 15.76 11.61 5.17
C TYR A 79 15.76 10.08 5.05
N HIS A 80 16.24 9.37 6.07
CA HIS A 80 16.22 7.90 6.07
C HIS A 80 14.81 7.34 6.14
N LEU A 81 13.95 7.92 6.98
CA LEU A 81 12.54 7.50 7.07
C LEU A 81 11.76 7.77 5.78
N ASN A 82 12.10 8.82 5.02
CA ASN A 82 11.49 9.04 3.70
C ASN A 82 11.79 7.87 2.73
N ARG A 83 13.03 7.39 2.73
CA ARG A 83 13.41 6.23 1.90
C ARG A 83 12.66 4.99 2.36
N PHE A 84 12.58 4.75 3.67
CA PHE A 84 11.87 3.59 4.23
C PHE A 84 10.37 3.62 3.92
N ASP A 85 9.71 4.75 4.19
CA ASP A 85 8.29 4.99 3.91
C ASP A 85 7.96 4.73 2.43
N HIS A 86 8.71 5.31 1.51
CA HIS A 86 8.41 5.11 0.09
C HIS A 86 8.83 3.72 -0.43
N SER A 87 9.83 3.06 0.18
CA SER A 87 10.16 1.66 -0.12
C SER A 87 9.03 0.72 0.32
N SER A 88 8.35 1.03 1.42
CA SER A 88 7.27 0.21 1.96
C SER A 88 6.06 0.13 1.01
N ILE A 89 5.87 1.11 0.12
CA ILE A 89 4.83 1.06 -0.93
C ILE A 89 5.08 -0.10 -1.90
N TYR A 90 6.33 -0.30 -2.35
CA TYR A 90 6.67 -1.45 -3.22
C TYR A 90 6.38 -2.77 -2.53
N ILE A 91 6.75 -2.87 -1.24
CA ILE A 91 6.51 -4.07 -0.43
C ILE A 91 5.00 -4.32 -0.29
N LEU A 92 4.20 -3.29 0.02
CA LEU A 92 2.76 -3.45 0.15
C LEU A 92 2.11 -3.89 -1.16
N ILE A 93 2.52 -3.35 -2.31
CA ILE A 93 1.98 -3.80 -3.60
C ILE A 93 2.27 -5.29 -3.78
N ALA A 94 3.51 -5.75 -3.61
CA ALA A 94 3.83 -7.19 -3.71
C ALA A 94 3.10 -8.06 -2.69
N ALA A 95 3.00 -7.59 -1.46
CA ALA A 95 2.29 -8.27 -0.39
C ALA A 95 0.79 -8.39 -0.69
N THR A 96 0.18 -7.38 -1.32
CA THR A 96 -1.21 -7.39 -1.76
C THR A 96 -1.46 -8.43 -2.84
N TYR A 97 -0.53 -8.58 -3.79
CA TYR A 97 -0.63 -9.58 -4.88
C TYR A 97 -0.47 -11.02 -4.41
N THR A 98 0.30 -11.23 -3.34
CA THR A 98 0.69 -12.56 -2.86
C THR A 98 -0.48 -13.53 -2.65
N PRO A 99 -1.55 -13.17 -1.90
CA PRO A 99 -2.71 -14.04 -1.77
C PRO A 99 -3.42 -14.28 -3.10
N PHE A 100 -3.57 -13.26 -3.96
CA PHE A 100 -4.25 -13.46 -5.23
C PHE A 100 -3.49 -14.42 -6.16
N ALA A 101 -2.17 -14.29 -6.16
CA ALA A 101 -1.27 -15.11 -6.97
C ALA A 101 -1.21 -16.56 -6.48
N LEU A 102 -0.95 -16.77 -5.18
CA LEU A 102 -0.66 -18.09 -4.65
C LEU A 102 -1.89 -18.85 -4.15
N VAL A 103 -2.98 -18.15 -3.79
CA VAL A 103 -4.22 -18.78 -3.32
C VAL A 103 -5.29 -18.81 -4.39
N GLY A 104 -5.57 -17.73 -5.12
CA GLY A 104 -6.68 -17.77 -6.07
C GLY A 104 -6.29 -18.24 -7.48
N ILE A 105 -5.15 -17.79 -8.02
CA ILE A 105 -4.67 -18.28 -9.34
C ILE A 105 -4.06 -19.68 -9.21
N LYS A 106 -3.16 -19.86 -8.23
CA LYS A 106 -2.40 -21.11 -7.99
C LYS A 106 -1.56 -21.55 -9.20
N GLY A 107 -0.88 -22.69 -9.03
CA GLY A 107 -0.11 -23.33 -10.09
C GLY A 107 1.07 -22.51 -10.60
N ALA A 108 1.65 -22.93 -11.74
CA ALA A 108 2.81 -22.27 -12.33
C ALA A 108 2.54 -20.79 -12.66
N PHE A 109 1.34 -20.47 -13.16
CA PHE A 109 0.98 -19.10 -13.50
C PHE A 109 0.92 -18.18 -12.27
N GLY A 110 0.35 -18.65 -11.16
CA GLY A 110 0.37 -17.92 -9.89
C GLY A 110 1.79 -17.62 -9.40
N TRP A 111 2.71 -18.59 -9.49
CA TRP A 111 4.11 -18.40 -9.13
C TRP A 111 4.86 -17.44 -10.06
N VAL A 112 4.55 -17.43 -11.36
CA VAL A 112 5.11 -16.45 -12.31
C VAL A 112 4.69 -15.03 -11.93
N ILE A 113 3.40 -14.80 -11.66
CA ILE A 113 2.89 -13.49 -11.23
C ILE A 113 3.55 -13.08 -9.91
N PHE A 114 3.61 -13.99 -8.93
CA PHE A 114 4.31 -13.74 -7.67
C PHE A 114 5.77 -13.33 -7.89
N GLY A 115 6.51 -14.08 -8.72
CA GLY A 115 7.91 -13.81 -9.02
C GLY A 115 8.12 -12.46 -9.71
N ILE A 116 7.29 -12.11 -10.70
CA ILE A 116 7.35 -10.82 -11.40
C ILE A 116 7.15 -9.68 -10.42
N VAL A 117 6.07 -9.72 -9.63
CA VAL A 117 5.71 -8.62 -8.74
C VAL A 117 6.74 -8.46 -7.62
N TRP A 118 7.21 -9.55 -7.01
CA TRP A 118 8.26 -9.47 -5.98
C TRP A 118 9.61 -9.02 -6.55
N SER A 119 9.96 -9.42 -7.78
CA SER A 119 11.17 -8.92 -8.44
C SER A 119 11.09 -7.42 -8.70
N MET A 120 9.94 -6.92 -9.16
CA MET A 120 9.68 -5.48 -9.31
C MET A 120 9.76 -4.75 -7.96
N ALA A 121 9.24 -5.35 -6.89
CA ALA A 121 9.31 -4.77 -5.55
C ALA A 121 10.75 -4.64 -5.06
N ILE A 122 11.54 -5.71 -5.19
CA ILE A 122 12.96 -5.72 -4.80
C ILE A 122 13.72 -4.68 -5.61
N ALA A 123 13.56 -4.66 -6.93
CA ALA A 123 14.17 -3.67 -7.80
C ALA A 123 13.76 -2.23 -7.42
N GLY A 124 12.49 -2.00 -7.12
CA GLY A 124 11.96 -0.72 -6.67
C GLY A 124 12.55 -0.26 -5.33
N VAL A 125 12.67 -1.17 -4.36
CA VAL A 125 13.30 -0.91 -3.05
C VAL A 125 14.79 -0.59 -3.22
N VAL A 126 15.52 -1.36 -4.03
CA VAL A 126 16.93 -1.09 -4.36
C VAL A 126 17.06 0.28 -5.03
N PHE A 127 16.25 0.57 -6.04
CA PHE A 127 16.22 1.88 -6.68
C PHE A 127 16.00 3.00 -5.66
N LYS A 128 15.07 2.80 -4.72
CA LYS A 128 14.72 3.78 -3.70
C LYS A 128 15.83 4.04 -2.69
N ILE A 129 16.51 2.99 -2.24
CA ILE A 129 17.56 3.11 -1.22
C ILE A 129 18.82 3.76 -1.79
N TRP A 130 19.20 3.40 -3.02
CA TRP A 130 20.49 3.76 -3.58
C TRP A 130 20.47 4.97 -4.51
N PHE A 131 19.37 5.19 -5.24
CA PHE A 131 19.33 6.18 -6.34
C PHE A 131 18.29 7.29 -6.15
N TYR A 132 17.35 7.13 -5.22
CA TYR A 132 16.26 8.10 -5.08
C TYR A 132 16.69 9.42 -4.45
N SER A 133 16.14 10.49 -5.03
CA SER A 133 16.17 11.87 -4.55
C SER A 133 14.75 12.43 -4.67
N PRO A 134 14.33 13.40 -3.83
CA PRO A 134 12.99 14.00 -3.90
C PRO A 134 12.57 14.49 -5.29
N LYS A 135 13.53 14.85 -6.15
CA LYS A 135 13.29 15.22 -7.56
C LYS A 135 12.65 14.11 -8.41
N TYR A 136 12.79 12.85 -8.01
CA TYR A 136 12.22 11.67 -8.71
C TYR A 136 10.87 11.23 -8.14
N ARG A 137 10.21 12.07 -7.33
CA ARG A 137 8.90 11.81 -6.73
C ARG A 137 7.87 11.30 -7.73
N SER A 138 7.70 11.98 -8.86
CA SER A 138 6.71 11.61 -9.89
C SER A 138 7.07 10.30 -10.59
N ILE A 139 8.36 10.05 -10.85
CA ILE A 139 8.81 8.79 -11.45
C ILE A 139 8.50 7.62 -10.52
N SER A 140 8.76 7.76 -9.22
CA SER A 140 8.42 6.72 -8.24
C SER A 140 6.92 6.44 -8.20
N ALA A 141 6.08 7.49 -8.25
CA ALA A 141 4.63 7.32 -8.32
C ALA A 141 4.19 6.51 -9.54
N TRP A 142 4.73 6.81 -10.72
CA TRP A 142 4.42 6.05 -11.93
C TRP A 142 4.92 4.61 -11.87
N LEU A 143 6.09 4.35 -11.28
CA LEU A 143 6.58 2.98 -11.06
C LEU A 143 5.64 2.18 -10.15
N TYR A 144 5.09 2.79 -9.10
CA TYR A 144 4.07 2.16 -8.26
C TYR A 144 2.80 1.84 -9.05
N VAL A 145 2.34 2.77 -9.88
CA VAL A 145 1.16 2.56 -10.74
C VAL A 145 1.41 1.40 -11.70
N ILE A 146 2.51 1.41 -12.44
CA ILE A 146 2.87 0.34 -13.39
C ILE A 146 2.90 -1.02 -12.68
N MET A 147 3.54 -1.09 -11.52
CA MET A 147 3.56 -2.31 -10.71
C MET A 147 2.16 -2.74 -10.25
N GLY A 148 1.34 -1.78 -9.79
CA GLY A 148 -0.02 -2.01 -9.34
C GLY A 148 -0.98 -2.46 -10.45
N TRP A 149 -0.69 -2.22 -11.72
CA TRP A 149 -1.48 -2.67 -12.87
C TRP A 149 -1.07 -4.03 -13.44
N THR A 150 0.00 -4.65 -12.94
CA THR A 150 0.44 -5.99 -13.38
C THR A 150 -0.64 -7.06 -13.23
N GLY A 151 -1.60 -6.85 -12.35
CA GLY A 151 -2.75 -7.72 -12.09
C GLY A 151 -3.71 -7.85 -13.26
N ILE A 152 -3.68 -6.92 -14.23
CA ILE A 152 -4.40 -7.09 -15.51
C ILE A 152 -4.00 -8.40 -16.19
N ILE A 153 -2.72 -8.77 -16.12
CA ILE A 153 -2.20 -10.00 -16.76
C ILE A 153 -2.95 -11.23 -16.23
N ALA A 154 -3.41 -11.16 -14.99
CA ALA A 154 -4.13 -12.22 -14.31
C ALA A 154 -5.65 -12.00 -14.24
N ILE A 155 -6.22 -11.04 -14.97
CA ILE A 155 -7.63 -10.66 -14.81
C ILE A 155 -8.58 -11.82 -15.13
N VAL A 156 -8.29 -12.63 -16.15
CA VAL A 156 -9.14 -13.75 -16.57
C VAL A 156 -9.23 -14.84 -15.49
N PRO A 157 -8.11 -15.38 -14.96
CA PRO A 157 -8.20 -16.34 -13.86
C PRO A 157 -8.79 -15.72 -12.59
N ILE A 158 -8.51 -14.44 -12.29
CA ILE A 158 -9.11 -13.76 -11.13
C ILE A 158 -10.63 -13.68 -11.26
N VAL A 159 -11.18 -13.26 -12.39
CA VAL A 159 -12.64 -13.14 -12.53
C VAL A 159 -13.34 -14.50 -12.50
N ARG A 160 -12.68 -15.57 -12.97
CA ARG A 160 -13.28 -16.92 -13.03
C ARG A 160 -13.26 -17.69 -11.70
N HIS A 161 -12.30 -17.42 -10.83
CA HIS A 161 -12.09 -18.24 -9.62
C HIS A 161 -12.56 -17.58 -8.31
N TYR A 162 -12.98 -16.32 -8.36
CA TYR A 162 -13.29 -15.55 -7.15
C TYR A 162 -14.77 -15.22 -7.04
N PRO A 163 -15.34 -15.21 -5.82
CA PRO A 163 -16.70 -14.71 -5.60
C PRO A 163 -16.86 -13.26 -6.07
N ALA A 164 -18.03 -12.95 -6.63
CA ALA A 164 -18.32 -11.60 -7.13
C ALA A 164 -18.09 -10.50 -6.08
N THR A 165 -18.43 -10.77 -4.82
CA THR A 165 -18.19 -9.86 -3.69
C THR A 165 -16.70 -9.53 -3.53
N SER A 166 -15.83 -10.55 -3.58
CA SER A 166 -14.38 -10.35 -3.51
C SER A 166 -13.87 -9.49 -4.67
N LEU A 167 -14.40 -9.70 -5.88
CA LEU A 167 -14.02 -8.95 -7.08
C LEU A 167 -14.44 -7.47 -7.01
N TRP A 168 -15.63 -7.17 -6.49
CA TRP A 168 -16.09 -5.78 -6.31
C TRP A 168 -15.20 -5.02 -5.31
N PHE A 169 -14.83 -5.67 -4.20
CA PHE A 169 -13.89 -5.09 -3.25
C PHE A 169 -12.48 -4.93 -3.84
N LEU A 170 -11.99 -5.89 -4.62
CA LEU A 170 -10.72 -5.76 -5.33
C LEU A 170 -10.73 -4.55 -6.28
N LEU A 171 -11.78 -4.43 -7.10
CA LEU A 171 -11.93 -3.31 -8.03
C LEU A 171 -12.03 -1.97 -7.28
N ALA A 172 -12.86 -1.89 -6.23
CA ALA A 172 -12.97 -0.69 -5.41
C ALA A 172 -11.63 -0.30 -4.77
N GLY A 173 -10.85 -1.29 -4.33
CA GLY A 173 -9.51 -1.09 -3.79
C GLY A 173 -8.53 -0.53 -4.82
N CYS A 174 -8.51 -1.11 -6.03
CA CYS A 174 -7.69 -0.62 -7.15
C CYS A 174 -8.05 0.82 -7.53
N LEU A 175 -9.35 1.12 -7.63
CA LEU A 175 -9.84 2.47 -7.91
C LEU A 175 -9.45 3.46 -6.81
N SER A 176 -9.57 3.06 -5.54
CA SER A 176 -9.16 3.88 -4.40
C SER A 176 -7.68 4.24 -4.47
N TYR A 177 -6.80 3.25 -4.70
CA TYR A 177 -5.36 3.51 -4.85
C TYR A 177 -5.07 4.44 -6.04
N MET A 178 -5.70 4.21 -7.18
CA MET A 178 -5.51 5.04 -8.38
C MET A 178 -5.97 6.48 -8.17
N SER A 179 -7.13 6.69 -7.54
CA SER A 179 -7.62 8.03 -7.21
C SER A 179 -6.66 8.75 -6.25
N GLY A 180 -6.08 8.03 -5.28
CA GLY A 180 -5.08 8.59 -4.37
C GLY A 180 -3.87 9.18 -5.10
N VAL A 181 -3.38 8.52 -6.15
CA VAL A 181 -2.19 8.98 -6.91
C VAL A 181 -2.38 10.39 -7.48
N ILE A 182 -3.60 10.76 -7.86
CA ILE A 182 -3.93 12.12 -8.33
C ILE A 182 -3.59 13.15 -7.25
N PHE A 183 -4.04 12.93 -6.01
CA PHE A 183 -3.78 13.84 -4.89
C PHE A 183 -2.31 13.83 -4.45
N TYR A 184 -1.58 12.73 -4.70
CA TYR A 184 -0.15 12.64 -4.43
C TYR A 184 0.69 13.46 -5.43
N LEU A 185 0.29 13.46 -6.71
CA LEU A 185 0.99 14.15 -7.79
C LEU A 185 0.65 15.64 -7.87
N VAL A 186 -0.57 16.04 -7.49
CA VAL A 186 -0.99 17.45 -7.55
C VAL A 186 -0.62 18.21 -6.27
N GLU A 187 0.58 18.78 -6.25
CA GLU A 187 1.15 19.49 -5.07
C GLU A 187 0.39 20.76 -4.63
N LYS A 188 -0.49 21.30 -5.49
CA LYS A 188 -1.22 22.54 -5.23
C LYS A 188 -2.40 22.37 -4.27
N ILE A 189 -2.88 21.14 -4.05
CA ILE A 189 -4.07 20.85 -3.25
C ILE A 189 -3.72 20.93 -1.74
N PRO A 190 -4.43 21.75 -0.95
CA PRO A 190 -4.28 21.74 0.51
C PRO A 190 -4.59 20.38 1.12
N TYR A 191 -3.68 19.90 1.98
CA TYR A 191 -3.75 18.56 2.57
C TYR A 191 -3.81 17.42 1.53
N GLY A 192 -3.38 17.65 0.28
CA GLY A 192 -3.44 16.64 -0.78
C GLY A 192 -2.74 15.32 -0.42
N HIS A 193 -1.60 15.40 0.28
CA HIS A 193 -0.92 14.19 0.76
C HIS A 193 -1.71 13.44 1.85
N GLY A 194 -2.40 14.17 2.73
CA GLY A 194 -3.29 13.56 3.72
C GLY A 194 -4.53 12.93 3.07
N ILE A 195 -5.07 13.54 2.01
CA ILE A 195 -6.15 12.94 1.21
C ILE A 195 -5.65 11.66 0.53
N PHE A 196 -4.45 11.67 -0.03
CA PHE A 196 -3.78 10.48 -0.55
C PHE A 196 -3.71 9.37 0.52
N HIS A 197 -3.31 9.67 1.76
CA HIS A 197 -3.31 8.69 2.86
C HIS A 197 -4.67 8.04 3.10
N LEU A 198 -5.75 8.83 3.04
CA LEU A 198 -7.12 8.29 3.18
C LEU A 198 -7.50 7.34 2.04
N PHE A 199 -7.09 7.64 0.80
CA PHE A 199 -7.27 6.73 -0.33
C PHE A 199 -6.44 5.45 -0.22
N ILE A 200 -5.23 5.52 0.34
CA ILE A 200 -4.42 4.33 0.63
C ILE A 200 -5.07 3.48 1.72
N LEU A 201 -5.63 4.10 2.76
CA LEU A 201 -6.38 3.41 3.81
C LEU A 201 -7.65 2.76 3.27
N GLY A 202 -8.46 3.49 2.49
CA GLY A 202 -9.65 2.94 1.83
C GLY A 202 -9.31 1.77 0.91
N GLY A 203 -8.25 1.90 0.12
CA GLY A 203 -7.75 0.83 -0.74
C GLY A 203 -7.35 -0.41 0.05
N SER A 204 -6.64 -0.24 1.16
CA SER A 204 -6.22 -1.34 2.05
C SER A 204 -7.41 -2.05 2.70
N ILE A 205 -8.42 -1.31 3.15
CA ILE A 205 -9.66 -1.85 3.72
C ILE A 205 -10.43 -2.65 2.66
N CYS A 206 -10.54 -2.13 1.44
CA CYS A 206 -11.15 -2.85 0.32
C CYS A 206 -10.41 -4.15 0.01
N HIS A 207 -9.08 -4.14 -0.06
CA HIS A 207 -8.30 -5.37 -0.27
C HIS A 207 -8.45 -6.35 0.90
N PHE A 208 -8.50 -5.88 2.15
CA PHE A 208 -8.83 -6.71 3.31
C PHE A 208 -10.17 -7.43 3.11
N PHE A 209 -11.24 -6.72 2.75
CA PHE A 209 -12.55 -7.34 2.52
C PHE A 209 -12.54 -8.29 1.33
N SER A 210 -11.82 -7.94 0.25
CA SER A 210 -11.64 -8.84 -0.89
C SER A 210 -11.06 -10.19 -0.44
N LEU A 211 -9.98 -10.18 0.36
CA LEU A 211 -9.37 -11.39 0.90
C LEU A 211 -10.28 -12.11 1.92
N LEU A 212 -11.01 -11.35 2.74
CA LEU A 212 -11.95 -11.92 3.71
C LEU A 212 -13.08 -12.72 3.04
N PHE A 213 -13.58 -12.22 1.91
CA PHE A 213 -14.63 -12.88 1.11
C PHE A 213 -14.09 -13.88 0.09
N MET A 214 -12.77 -14.08 0.01
CA MET A 214 -12.16 -15.15 -0.80
C MET A 214 -12.26 -16.52 -0.12
N ILE A 215 -12.50 -16.55 1.21
CA ILE A 215 -12.60 -17.77 2.04
C ILE A 215 -14.05 -18.14 2.33
#